data_AF-A0A9E0U476-F1
#
_entry.id   AF-A0A9E0U476-F1
#
_cell.length_a   1.000
_cell.length_b   1.000
_cell.length_c   1.000
_cell.angle_alpha   90.00
_cell.angle_beta   90.00
_cell.angle_gamma   90.00
#
_symmetry.space_group_name_H-M   'P 1'
#
loop_
_entity.id
_entity.type
_entity.pdbx_description
1 polymer ?
#
loop_
_entity_poly.entity_id
_entity_poly.type
_entity_poly.pdbx_seq_one_letter_code
_entity_poly.pdbx_strand_id
1 'polypeptide(L)'
;MPELAPFPYPLTDEIARNVDLALREDIGDGDLTAGLLPAGQKRRASVIAREAGVLCGTAWFERCFKQLDPASHIEWLAADGERISANQLLCHIEGEARALLSAERSALNFLQLLSGVASKARLFADLLAGTGVTVVDTRKTLPGLRMAQKYAVHTGGGGNHRFALWDAILIKENHIMAAGSIRQALDAARTVAAASAGRCRFIQIEVENCAELLEALTAGASMILLDNFSLDQLREAARINAGHAVLEASGNVSLETLRPIAETGVQRISVGALTKDVKAMDLSMRLQETTSANKPSVWEIDPACWKKALEESTAREEQEAAEIAASRAARNNQYFTVNDRPVKFVIMPDGGMDVLALNMRSGEFERDMGYLTRCVCHEGDVDELDEAAFLERVEAIRKDLSAAP
;
A
#
# COMPACT_ATOMS: atom_id res chain seq x y z
N MET A 1 -14.06 -20.13 19.65
CA MET A 1 -13.07 -19.03 19.80
C MET A 1 -13.48 -18.25 21.04
N PRO A 2 -12.55 -17.74 21.87
CA PRO A 2 -12.96 -16.78 22.89
C PRO A 2 -13.59 -15.57 22.18
N GLU A 3 -14.75 -15.15 22.67
CA GLU A 3 -15.46 -13.97 22.18
C GLU A 3 -14.53 -12.76 22.34
N LEU A 4 -14.16 -12.11 21.23
CA LEU A 4 -13.32 -10.92 21.28
C LEU A 4 -14.09 -9.83 22.01
N ALA A 5 -13.45 -9.19 23.00
CA ALA A 5 -14.04 -8.04 23.67
C ALA A 5 -14.41 -6.96 22.62
N PRO A 6 -15.51 -6.22 22.79
CA PRO A 6 -15.93 -5.23 21.80
C PRO A 6 -14.84 -4.18 21.55
N PHE A 7 -14.76 -3.70 20.31
CA PHE A 7 -13.81 -2.64 19.94
C PHE A 7 -14.09 -1.39 20.79
N PRO A 8 -13.08 -0.84 21.49
CA PRO A 8 -13.32 0.12 22.58
C PRO A 8 -13.59 1.56 22.14
N TYR A 9 -13.67 1.85 20.84
CA TYR A 9 -13.89 3.20 20.31
C TYR A 9 -15.09 3.26 19.36
N PRO A 10 -15.89 4.33 19.41
CA PRO A 10 -16.99 4.53 18.47
C PRO A 10 -16.44 4.70 17.05
N LEU A 11 -17.00 3.95 16.09
CA LEU A 11 -16.54 3.95 14.70
C LEU A 11 -17.35 4.88 13.80
N THR A 12 -18.58 5.22 14.17
CA THR A 12 -19.56 5.93 13.31
C THR A 12 -18.99 7.17 12.64
N ASP A 13 -18.39 8.08 13.41
CA ASP A 13 -17.87 9.34 12.89
C ASP A 13 -16.64 9.15 11.99
N GLU A 14 -15.82 8.15 12.27
CA GLU A 14 -14.65 7.84 11.45
C GLU A 14 -15.04 7.16 10.15
N ILE A 15 -15.98 6.21 10.19
CA ILE A 15 -16.56 5.59 9.00
C ILE A 15 -17.13 6.69 8.10
N ALA A 16 -17.93 7.61 8.66
CA ALA A 16 -18.49 8.72 7.92
C ALA A 16 -17.39 9.61 7.29
N ARG A 17 -16.35 10.01 8.07
CA ARG A 17 -15.25 10.82 7.54
C ARG A 17 -14.45 10.11 6.45
N ASN A 18 -14.10 8.84 6.65
CA ASN A 18 -13.31 8.08 5.68
C ASN A 18 -14.07 7.92 4.37
N VAL A 19 -15.35 7.55 4.44
CA VAL A 19 -16.19 7.31 3.26
C VAL A 19 -16.48 8.61 2.52
N ASP A 20 -16.77 9.69 3.24
CA ASP A 20 -17.01 11.00 2.63
C ASP A 20 -15.79 11.51 1.85
N LEU A 21 -14.59 11.36 2.41
CA LEU A 21 -13.35 11.71 1.71
C LEU A 21 -13.11 10.83 0.48
N ALA A 22 -13.27 9.50 0.61
CA ALA A 22 -13.04 8.57 -0.48
C ALA A 22 -14.03 8.78 -1.65
N LEU A 23 -15.32 8.96 -1.36
CA LEU A 23 -16.32 9.22 -2.41
C LEU A 23 -16.10 10.57 -3.09
N ARG A 24 -15.69 11.62 -2.35
CA ARG A 24 -15.35 12.91 -2.96
C ARG A 24 -14.13 12.84 -3.86
N GLU A 25 -13.11 12.06 -3.46
CA GLU A 25 -11.91 11.82 -4.26
C GLU A 25 -12.26 11.13 -5.59
N ASP A 26 -13.09 10.09 -5.54
CA ASP A 26 -13.38 9.20 -6.68
C ASP A 26 -14.46 9.74 -7.61
N ILE A 27 -15.49 10.40 -7.08
CA ILE A 27 -16.68 10.84 -7.84
C ILE A 27 -16.62 12.33 -8.20
N GLY A 28 -16.06 13.18 -7.33
CA GLY A 28 -16.06 14.63 -7.53
C GLY A 28 -17.46 15.19 -7.83
N ASP A 29 -17.60 15.85 -8.99
CA ASP A 29 -18.86 16.45 -9.46
C ASP A 29 -19.82 15.43 -10.12
N GLY A 30 -19.38 14.19 -10.34
CA GLY A 30 -20.22 13.12 -10.87
C GLY A 30 -19.47 12.05 -11.68
N ASP A 31 -20.06 10.86 -11.74
CA ASP A 31 -19.54 9.73 -12.51
C ASP A 31 -20.07 9.76 -13.96
N LEU A 32 -19.18 10.11 -14.88
CA LEU A 32 -19.49 10.21 -16.31
C LEU A 32 -19.90 8.86 -16.91
N THR A 33 -19.28 7.76 -16.48
CA THR A 33 -19.52 6.43 -17.04
C THR A 33 -20.83 5.85 -16.52
N ALA A 34 -21.14 6.02 -15.24
CA ALA A 34 -22.45 5.67 -14.70
C ALA A 34 -23.57 6.50 -15.34
N GLY A 35 -23.28 7.74 -15.77
CA GLY A 35 -24.21 8.60 -16.52
C GLY A 35 -24.80 7.96 -17.78
N LEU A 36 -24.14 6.95 -18.37
CA LEU A 36 -24.61 6.20 -19.53
C LEU A 36 -25.83 5.31 -19.23
N LEU A 37 -26.05 4.95 -17.97
CA LEU A 37 -27.15 4.08 -17.56
C LEU A 37 -28.45 4.87 -17.34
N PRO A 38 -29.64 4.28 -17.52
CA PRO A 38 -30.89 4.97 -17.19
C PRO A 38 -30.97 5.31 -15.69
N ALA A 39 -31.35 6.54 -15.37
CA ALA A 39 -31.53 6.97 -13.99
C ALA A 39 -32.63 6.15 -13.29
N GLY A 40 -32.42 5.78 -12.02
CA GLY A 40 -33.40 5.08 -11.21
C GLY A 40 -33.55 3.59 -11.54
N GLN A 41 -32.81 3.07 -12.53
CA GLN A 41 -32.81 1.66 -12.87
C GLN A 41 -32.28 0.83 -11.69
N LYS A 42 -33.07 -0.10 -11.17
CA LYS A 42 -32.63 -1.01 -10.11
C LYS A 42 -31.87 -2.22 -10.66
N ARG A 43 -30.82 -2.63 -9.95
CA ARG A 43 -29.97 -3.78 -10.25
C ARG A 43 -29.58 -4.53 -8.98
N ARG A 44 -29.14 -5.78 -9.17
CA ARG A 44 -28.46 -6.57 -8.15
C ARG A 44 -26.97 -6.70 -8.47
N ALA A 45 -26.16 -6.72 -7.43
CA ALA A 45 -24.76 -7.09 -7.48
C ALA A 45 -24.45 -8.16 -6.43
N SER A 46 -23.31 -8.81 -6.60
CA SER A 46 -22.74 -9.73 -5.61
C SER A 46 -21.26 -9.46 -5.45
N VAL A 47 -20.74 -9.62 -4.22
CA VAL A 47 -19.31 -9.57 -3.94
C VAL A 47 -18.81 -10.97 -3.62
N ILE A 48 -17.71 -11.37 -4.25
CA ILE A 48 -17.03 -12.63 -3.99
C ILE A 48 -15.59 -12.39 -3.51
N ALA A 49 -15.10 -13.28 -2.67
CA ALA A 49 -13.68 -13.37 -2.34
C ALA A 49 -12.93 -14.13 -3.44
N ARG A 50 -11.76 -13.67 -3.87
CA ARG A 50 -10.91 -14.40 -4.84
C ARG A 50 -9.77 -15.16 -4.19
N GLU A 51 -9.47 -14.87 -2.93
CA GLU A 51 -8.52 -15.58 -2.10
C GLU A 51 -9.11 -15.85 -0.71
N ALA A 52 -8.42 -16.68 0.09
CA ALA A 52 -8.83 -16.94 1.48
C ALA A 52 -8.31 -15.85 2.41
N GLY A 53 -9.05 -15.56 3.49
CA GLY A 53 -8.70 -14.50 4.42
C GLY A 53 -9.66 -14.36 5.59
N VAL A 54 -9.72 -13.16 6.17
CA VAL A 54 -10.66 -12.74 7.20
C VAL A 54 -11.41 -11.52 6.69
N LEU A 55 -12.74 -11.58 6.68
CA LEU A 55 -13.57 -10.45 6.29
C LEU A 55 -13.48 -9.34 7.35
N CYS A 56 -13.30 -8.09 6.92
CA CYS A 56 -13.36 -6.94 7.81
C CYS A 56 -13.70 -5.66 7.03
N GLY A 57 -14.52 -4.79 7.61
CA GLY A 57 -14.84 -3.48 7.04
C GLY A 57 -16.21 -3.39 6.39
N THR A 58 -17.11 -4.34 6.69
CA THR A 58 -18.50 -4.36 6.20
C THR A 58 -19.22 -3.01 6.41
N ALA A 59 -19.02 -2.34 7.55
CA ALA A 59 -19.64 -1.05 7.83
C ALA A 59 -19.12 0.12 6.95
N TRP A 60 -17.83 0.11 6.58
CA TRP A 60 -17.28 1.10 5.62
C TRP A 60 -17.85 0.85 4.22
N PHE A 61 -17.89 -0.43 3.82
CA PHE A 61 -18.45 -0.86 2.55
C PHE A 61 -19.91 -0.42 2.42
N GLU A 62 -20.76 -0.74 3.41
CA GLU A 62 -22.17 -0.37 3.40
C GLU A 62 -22.38 1.15 3.32
N ARG A 63 -21.59 1.91 4.06
CA ARG A 63 -21.72 3.36 4.11
C ARG A 63 -21.46 4.00 2.74
N CYS A 64 -20.55 3.45 1.94
CA CYS A 64 -20.32 3.93 0.56
C CYS A 64 -21.59 3.86 -0.29
N PHE A 65 -22.27 2.71 -0.30
CA PHE A 65 -23.52 2.54 -1.05
C PHE A 65 -24.65 3.40 -0.47
N LYS A 66 -24.80 3.43 0.85
CA LYS A 66 -25.85 4.21 1.53
C LYS A 66 -25.72 5.72 1.33
N GLN A 67 -24.51 6.22 1.08
CA GLN A 67 -24.29 7.63 0.82
C GLN A 67 -24.76 8.04 -0.59
N LEU A 68 -24.70 7.14 -1.58
CA LEU A 68 -25.14 7.41 -2.96
C LEU A 68 -26.59 6.99 -3.24
N ASP A 69 -27.03 5.85 -2.68
CA ASP A 69 -28.42 5.38 -2.71
C ASP A 69 -28.85 5.01 -1.28
N PRO A 70 -29.54 5.91 -0.55
CA PRO A 70 -30.04 5.62 0.80
C PRO A 70 -31.00 4.40 0.86
N ALA A 71 -31.66 4.09 -0.26
CA ALA A 71 -32.56 2.95 -0.40
C ALA A 71 -31.86 1.65 -0.80
N SER A 72 -30.54 1.67 -1.03
CA SER A 72 -29.76 0.45 -1.28
C SER A 72 -29.88 -0.54 -0.12
N HIS A 73 -29.84 -1.83 -0.40
CA HIS A 73 -29.88 -2.88 0.60
C HIS A 73 -28.72 -3.84 0.38
N ILE A 74 -28.01 -4.17 1.45
CA ILE A 74 -26.90 -5.11 1.42
C ILE A 74 -27.26 -6.26 2.36
N GLU A 75 -27.25 -7.47 1.83
CA GLU A 75 -27.45 -8.70 2.58
C GLU A 75 -26.10 -9.40 2.70
N TRP A 76 -25.49 -9.32 3.90
CA TRP A 76 -24.24 -10.03 4.19
C TRP A 76 -24.48 -11.50 4.48
N LEU A 77 -23.63 -12.34 3.89
CA LEU A 77 -23.57 -13.79 4.11
C LEU A 77 -22.34 -14.20 4.92
N ALA A 78 -21.54 -13.22 5.36
CA ALA A 78 -20.39 -13.38 6.23
C ALA A 78 -20.24 -12.13 7.12
N ALA A 79 -19.67 -12.30 8.31
CA ALA A 79 -19.49 -11.20 9.26
C ALA A 79 -18.03 -10.75 9.39
N ASP A 80 -17.81 -9.52 9.86
CA ASP A 80 -16.47 -9.05 10.24
C ASP A 80 -15.85 -10.03 11.27
N GLY A 81 -14.61 -10.48 11.00
CA GLY A 81 -13.87 -11.43 11.82
C GLY A 81 -14.02 -12.89 11.38
N GLU A 82 -14.96 -13.18 10.49
CA GLU A 82 -15.15 -14.50 9.93
C GLU A 82 -14.04 -14.84 8.93
N ARG A 83 -13.58 -16.11 8.96
CA ARG A 83 -12.67 -16.62 7.93
C ARG A 83 -13.45 -16.92 6.67
N ILE A 84 -12.93 -16.46 5.55
CA ILE A 84 -13.54 -16.62 4.23
C ILE A 84 -12.61 -17.41 3.30
N SER A 85 -13.21 -18.13 2.37
CA SER A 85 -12.50 -18.96 1.39
C SER A 85 -12.54 -18.32 -0.01
N ALA A 86 -11.60 -18.74 -0.87
CA ALA A 86 -11.64 -18.34 -2.27
C ALA A 86 -12.96 -18.77 -2.93
N ASN A 87 -13.49 -17.90 -3.79
CA ASN A 87 -14.80 -17.99 -4.45
C ASN A 87 -16.02 -17.96 -3.51
N GLN A 88 -15.85 -17.67 -2.22
CA GLN A 88 -16.98 -17.49 -1.32
C GLN A 88 -17.76 -16.22 -1.68
N LEU A 89 -19.08 -16.36 -1.77
CA LEU A 89 -20.01 -15.24 -1.87
C LEU A 89 -20.12 -14.55 -0.51
N LEU A 90 -19.86 -13.25 -0.47
CA LEU A 90 -19.80 -12.46 0.76
C LEU A 90 -21.08 -11.67 1.02
N CYS A 91 -21.67 -11.08 -0.03
CA CYS A 91 -22.92 -10.36 0.08
C CYS A 91 -23.66 -10.21 -1.25
N HIS A 92 -24.95 -9.92 -1.14
CA HIS A 92 -25.78 -9.38 -2.20
C HIS A 92 -26.05 -7.90 -1.97
N ILE A 93 -26.16 -7.14 -3.06
CA ILE A 93 -26.42 -5.71 -3.04
C ILE A 93 -27.57 -5.42 -3.99
N GLU A 94 -28.57 -4.70 -3.53
CA GLU A 94 -29.67 -4.16 -4.32
C GLU A 94 -29.63 -2.65 -4.27
N GLY A 95 -29.74 -1.99 -5.42
CA GLY A 95 -29.67 -0.54 -5.49
C GLY A 95 -29.90 0.02 -6.88
N GLU A 96 -29.86 1.34 -6.97
CA GLU A 96 -29.86 2.08 -8.23
C GLU A 96 -28.54 1.84 -8.96
N ALA A 97 -28.61 1.52 -10.26
CA ALA A 97 -27.49 0.98 -11.01
C ALA A 97 -26.31 1.96 -11.11
N ARG A 98 -26.59 3.26 -11.23
CA ARG A 98 -25.54 4.29 -11.23
C ARG A 98 -24.84 4.32 -9.88
N ALA A 99 -25.60 4.43 -8.79
CA ALA A 99 -25.05 4.40 -7.43
C ALA A 99 -24.24 3.12 -7.12
N LEU A 100 -24.69 1.94 -7.59
CA LEU A 100 -23.96 0.70 -7.39
C LEU A 100 -22.57 0.73 -8.04
N LEU A 101 -22.49 1.20 -9.29
CA LEU A 101 -21.22 1.26 -10.01
C LEU A 101 -20.31 2.37 -9.48
N SER A 102 -20.86 3.54 -9.16
CA SER A 102 -20.09 4.66 -8.62
C SER A 102 -19.54 4.38 -7.21
N ALA A 103 -20.27 3.64 -6.37
CA ALA A 103 -19.79 3.26 -5.03
C ALA A 103 -18.77 2.12 -5.06
N GLU A 104 -18.71 1.32 -6.13
CA GLU A 104 -18.00 0.04 -6.17
C GLU A 104 -16.56 0.16 -5.70
N ARG A 105 -15.80 1.08 -6.31
CA ARG A 105 -14.34 1.13 -6.15
C ARG A 105 -13.97 1.58 -4.76
N SER A 106 -14.56 2.68 -4.30
CA SER A 106 -14.40 3.18 -2.93
C SER A 106 -14.78 2.12 -1.89
N ALA A 107 -15.91 1.43 -2.06
CA ALA A 107 -16.37 0.40 -1.14
C ALA A 107 -15.44 -0.81 -1.09
N LEU A 108 -15.05 -1.34 -2.26
CA LEU A 108 -14.11 -2.46 -2.35
C LEU A 108 -12.74 -2.09 -1.78
N ASN A 109 -12.22 -0.89 -2.04
CA ASN A 109 -10.93 -0.46 -1.49
C ASN A 109 -10.90 -0.52 0.04
N PHE A 110 -11.96 -0.07 0.73
CA PHE A 110 -12.06 -0.23 2.19
C PHE A 110 -12.12 -1.70 2.60
N LEU A 111 -13.01 -2.48 2.00
CA LEU A 111 -13.21 -3.87 2.38
C LEU A 111 -11.95 -4.71 2.14
N GLN A 112 -11.27 -4.50 1.02
CA GLN A 112 -10.02 -5.17 0.66
C GLN A 112 -8.85 -4.78 1.58
N LEU A 113 -8.70 -3.49 1.88
CA LEU A 113 -7.66 -2.98 2.79
C LEU A 113 -7.83 -3.57 4.19
N LEU A 114 -9.03 -3.45 4.75
CA LEU A 114 -9.32 -3.85 6.12
C LEU A 114 -9.32 -5.37 6.26
N SER A 115 -9.86 -6.11 5.29
CA SER A 115 -9.77 -7.58 5.26
C SER A 115 -8.31 -8.04 5.13
N GLY A 116 -7.47 -7.34 4.36
CA GLY A 116 -6.03 -7.62 4.28
C GLY A 116 -5.32 -7.47 5.62
N VAL A 117 -5.57 -6.38 6.35
CA VAL A 117 -5.02 -6.15 7.70
C VAL A 117 -5.53 -7.19 8.70
N ALA A 118 -6.83 -7.49 8.70
CA ALA A 118 -7.43 -8.49 9.58
C ALA A 118 -6.89 -9.90 9.31
N SER A 119 -6.71 -10.26 8.04
CA SER A 119 -6.12 -11.54 7.62
C SER A 119 -4.67 -11.67 8.13
N LYS A 120 -3.88 -10.60 8.02
CA LYS A 120 -2.51 -10.56 8.54
C LYS A 120 -2.47 -10.67 10.05
N ALA A 121 -3.32 -9.92 10.77
CA ALA A 121 -3.42 -10.04 12.22
C ALA A 121 -3.83 -11.45 12.67
N ARG A 122 -4.76 -12.09 11.94
CA ARG A 122 -5.17 -13.47 12.21
C ARG A 122 -4.03 -14.47 12.05
N LEU A 123 -3.23 -14.33 10.99
CA LEU A 123 -2.04 -15.18 10.80
C LEU A 123 -1.09 -15.10 12.00
N PHE A 124 -0.81 -13.91 12.51
CA PHE A 124 0.05 -13.73 13.69
C PHE A 124 -0.59 -14.30 14.95
N ALA A 125 -1.89 -14.07 15.16
CA ALA A 125 -2.63 -14.61 16.31
C ALA A 125 -2.64 -16.15 16.30
N ASP A 126 -2.81 -16.77 15.13
CA ASP A 126 -2.80 -18.22 14.97
C ASP A 126 -1.43 -18.82 15.31
N LEU A 127 -0.33 -18.19 14.88
CA LEU A 127 1.03 -18.63 15.19
C LEU A 127 1.36 -18.56 16.69
N LEU A 128 0.73 -17.63 17.41
CA LEU A 128 0.87 -17.45 18.85
C LEU A 128 -0.12 -18.28 19.67
N ALA A 129 -1.02 -19.05 19.04
CA ALA A 129 -1.99 -19.86 19.75
C ALA A 129 -1.28 -20.83 20.74
N GLY A 130 -1.79 -20.86 21.97
CA GLY A 130 -1.24 -21.67 23.06
C GLY A 130 -0.07 -21.05 23.82
N THR A 131 0.50 -19.93 23.38
CA THR A 131 1.61 -19.25 24.10
C THR A 131 1.15 -18.30 25.19
N GLY A 132 -0.11 -17.83 25.12
CA GLY A 132 -0.64 -16.76 25.98
C GLY A 132 -0.16 -15.35 25.61
N VAL A 133 0.71 -15.23 24.60
CA VAL A 133 1.25 -13.95 24.12
C VAL A 133 0.29 -13.29 23.14
N THR A 134 0.14 -11.97 23.26
CA THR A 134 -0.69 -11.18 22.35
C THR A 134 0.17 -10.38 21.37
N VAL A 135 -0.06 -10.57 20.07
CA VAL A 135 0.48 -9.65 19.06
C VAL A 135 -0.27 -8.33 19.14
N VAL A 136 0.43 -7.20 19.15
CA VAL A 136 -0.17 -5.87 19.16
C VAL A 136 0.29 -5.02 17.98
N ASP A 137 -0.57 -4.14 17.52
CA ASP A 137 -0.23 -3.17 16.47
C ASP A 137 0.65 -2.00 16.97
N THR A 138 0.79 -0.96 16.13
CA THR A 138 1.53 0.25 16.47
C THR A 138 0.82 1.51 15.94
N ARG A 139 1.47 2.68 16.05
CA ARG A 139 1.06 3.92 15.37
C ARG A 139 1.58 4.05 13.93
N LYS A 140 2.37 3.07 13.44
CA LYS A 140 2.86 2.98 12.05
C LYS A 140 1.71 2.49 11.17
N THR A 141 0.81 3.40 10.82
CA THR A 141 -0.46 3.15 10.13
C THR A 141 -0.55 4.03 8.89
N LEU A 142 -1.41 3.67 7.96
CA LEU A 142 -1.76 4.57 6.86
C LEU A 142 -2.35 5.88 7.43
N PRO A 143 -1.90 7.06 6.95
CA PRO A 143 -2.47 8.35 7.37
C PRO A 143 -3.98 8.39 7.14
N GLY A 144 -4.74 8.97 8.08
CA GLY A 144 -6.20 9.06 8.00
C GLY A 144 -6.97 7.78 8.31
N LEU A 145 -6.34 6.60 8.25
CA LEU A 145 -7.01 5.29 8.40
C LEU A 145 -6.65 4.54 9.67
N ARG A 146 -6.02 5.21 10.65
CA ARG A 146 -5.53 4.58 11.87
C ARG A 146 -6.62 3.79 12.60
N MET A 147 -7.77 4.41 12.88
CA MET A 147 -8.81 3.72 13.64
C MET A 147 -9.42 2.55 12.86
N ALA A 148 -9.58 2.68 11.55
CA ALA A 148 -10.02 1.59 10.68
C ALA A 148 -9.02 0.41 10.69
N GLN A 149 -7.72 0.68 10.58
CA GLN A 149 -6.69 -0.37 10.65
C GLN A 149 -6.59 -1.02 12.03
N LYS A 150 -6.74 -0.25 13.12
CA LYS A 150 -6.79 -0.76 14.50
C LYS A 150 -8.02 -1.63 14.75
N TYR A 151 -9.15 -1.26 14.15
CA TYR A 151 -10.34 -2.10 14.11
C TYR A 151 -10.05 -3.41 13.37
N ALA A 152 -9.42 -3.36 12.19
CA ALA A 152 -9.07 -4.57 11.45
C ALA A 152 -8.10 -5.49 12.20
N VAL A 153 -7.08 -4.96 12.88
CA VAL A 153 -6.18 -5.77 13.71
C VAL A 153 -6.97 -6.48 14.82
N HIS A 154 -7.86 -5.76 15.48
CA HIS A 154 -8.72 -6.31 16.53
C HIS A 154 -9.66 -7.41 16.02
N THR A 155 -10.33 -7.17 14.89
CA THR A 155 -11.21 -8.12 14.20
C THR A 155 -10.44 -9.38 13.76
N GLY A 156 -9.18 -9.23 13.36
CA GLY A 156 -8.26 -10.33 13.08
C GLY A 156 -7.79 -11.11 14.32
N GLY A 157 -8.13 -10.69 15.53
CA GLY A 157 -7.71 -11.34 16.78
C GLY A 157 -6.36 -10.85 17.33
N GLY A 158 -5.81 -9.76 16.78
CA GLY A 158 -4.70 -9.04 17.37
C GLY A 158 -5.13 -8.08 18.47
N GLY A 159 -4.18 -7.63 19.28
CA GLY A 159 -4.37 -6.59 20.28
C GLY A 159 -4.07 -5.19 19.74
N ASN A 160 -4.67 -4.19 20.39
CA ASN A 160 -4.35 -2.78 20.12
C ASN A 160 -3.33 -2.27 21.13
N HIS A 161 -2.22 -1.71 20.65
CA HIS A 161 -1.43 -0.76 21.42
C HIS A 161 -2.20 0.57 21.52
N ARG A 162 -1.59 1.60 22.10
CA ARG A 162 -2.15 2.96 22.16
C ARG A 162 -2.57 3.43 20.77
N PHE A 163 -3.71 4.08 20.71
CA PHE A 163 -4.28 4.65 19.51
C PHE A 163 -3.47 5.86 19.04
N ALA A 164 -3.02 6.69 19.95
CA ALA A 164 -2.37 7.95 19.64
C ALA A 164 -1.45 8.41 20.78
N LEU A 165 -1.03 9.67 20.73
CA LEU A 165 -0.30 10.30 21.83
C LEU A 165 -1.22 10.70 22.99
N TRP A 166 -2.53 10.72 22.76
CA TRP A 166 -3.51 11.20 23.73
C TRP A 166 -4.10 10.10 24.61
N ASP A 167 -3.93 8.80 24.34
CA ASP A 167 -4.55 7.73 25.14
C ASP A 167 -3.57 6.89 25.96
N ALA A 168 -2.26 6.99 25.73
CA ALA A 168 -1.26 6.36 26.60
C ALA A 168 0.11 7.02 26.50
N ILE A 169 0.87 6.92 27.59
CA ILE A 169 2.23 7.44 27.67
C ILE A 169 3.20 6.31 27.31
N LEU A 170 4.09 6.58 26.35
CA LEU A 170 5.24 5.73 26.05
C LEU A 170 6.50 6.59 26.17
N ILE A 171 7.23 6.37 27.25
CA ILE A 171 8.52 6.98 27.52
C ILE A 171 9.56 6.27 26.64
N LYS A 172 10.36 7.06 25.92
CA LYS A 172 11.48 6.60 25.09
C LYS A 172 12.77 7.26 25.56
N GLU A 173 13.91 6.83 25.05
CA GLU A 173 15.24 7.38 25.35
C GLU A 173 15.27 8.92 25.39
N ASN A 174 14.77 9.60 24.35
CA ASN A 174 14.72 11.07 24.31
C ASN A 174 13.97 11.71 25.48
N HIS A 175 12.93 11.04 25.99
CA HIS A 175 12.17 11.53 27.16
C HIS A 175 12.94 11.29 28.46
N ILE A 176 13.67 10.17 28.55
CA ILE A 176 14.53 9.85 29.69
C ILE A 176 15.67 10.87 29.77
N MET A 177 16.34 11.15 28.64
CA MET A 177 17.37 12.18 28.54
C MET A 177 16.84 13.56 28.95
N ALA A 178 15.65 13.95 28.47
CA ALA A 178 15.04 15.23 28.83
C ALA A 178 14.63 15.31 30.31
N ALA A 179 14.24 14.19 30.92
CA ALA A 179 13.84 14.13 32.33
C ALA A 179 15.03 14.01 33.29
N GLY A 180 16.17 13.50 32.81
CA GLY A 180 17.42 13.31 33.57
C GLY A 180 17.64 11.89 34.11
N SER A 181 16.59 11.07 34.23
CA SER A 181 16.68 9.65 34.64
C SER A 181 15.38 8.89 34.38
N ILE A 182 15.42 7.55 34.41
CA ILE A 182 14.24 6.69 34.26
C ILE A 182 13.21 6.99 35.34
N ARG A 183 13.65 7.12 36.61
CA ARG A 183 12.75 7.43 37.73
C ARG A 183 12.05 8.76 37.55
N GLN A 184 12.78 9.83 37.20
CA GLN A 184 12.19 11.15 36.97
C GLN A 184 11.18 11.13 35.81
N ALA A 185 11.50 10.42 34.72
CA ALA A 185 10.58 10.27 33.59
C ALA A 185 9.28 9.55 33.99
N LEU A 186 9.37 8.48 34.78
CA LEU A 186 8.21 7.73 35.27
C LEU A 186 7.35 8.55 36.24
N ASP A 187 7.96 9.30 37.17
CA ASP A 187 7.24 10.14 38.12
C ASP A 187 6.52 11.31 37.40
N ALA A 188 7.15 11.91 36.40
CA ALA A 188 6.52 12.89 35.53
C ALA A 188 5.34 12.27 34.74
N ALA A 189 5.52 11.07 34.18
CA ALA A 189 4.47 10.37 33.46
C ALA A 189 3.26 10.04 34.36
N ARG A 190 3.48 9.63 35.61
CA ARG A 190 2.41 9.40 36.59
C ARG A 190 1.61 10.68 36.88
N THR A 191 2.30 11.81 37.00
CA THR A 191 1.67 13.13 37.18
C THR A 191 0.78 13.50 35.99
N VAL A 192 1.30 13.35 34.77
CA VAL A 192 0.54 13.61 33.53
C VAL A 192 -0.65 12.66 33.39
N ALA A 193 -0.46 11.37 33.71
CA ALA A 193 -1.54 10.39 33.67
C ALA A 193 -2.66 10.72 34.67
N ALA A 194 -2.32 11.11 35.90
CA ALA A 194 -3.29 11.55 36.91
C ALA A 194 -4.07 12.79 36.46
N ALA A 195 -3.41 13.75 35.82
CA ALA A 195 -4.04 14.95 35.27
C ALA A 195 -4.91 14.70 34.02
N SER A 196 -4.81 13.52 33.41
CA SER A 196 -5.52 13.20 32.15
C SER A 196 -7.01 12.85 32.31
N ALA A 197 -7.55 12.92 33.53
CA ALA A 197 -8.95 12.61 33.85
C ALA A 197 -9.40 11.21 33.37
N GLY A 198 -8.54 10.20 33.56
CA GLY A 198 -8.82 8.81 33.18
C GLY A 198 -8.65 8.49 31.70
N ARG A 199 -8.23 9.45 30.87
CA ARG A 199 -7.96 9.23 29.44
C ARG A 199 -6.70 8.40 29.20
N CYS A 200 -5.66 8.54 30.03
CA CYS A 200 -4.44 7.75 29.93
C CYS A 200 -4.69 6.31 30.39
N ARG A 201 -4.62 5.37 29.44
CA ARG A 201 -4.92 3.95 29.66
C ARG A 201 -3.78 3.19 30.33
N PHE A 202 -2.54 3.56 30.01
CA PHE A 202 -1.34 2.95 30.59
C PHE A 202 -0.12 3.87 30.42
N ILE A 203 0.92 3.57 31.20
CA ILE A 203 2.26 4.15 31.08
C ILE A 203 3.19 2.99 30.73
N GLN A 204 3.94 3.13 29.64
CA GLN A 204 4.98 2.20 29.23
C GLN A 204 6.32 2.94 29.10
N ILE A 205 7.41 2.25 29.39
CA ILE A 205 8.77 2.76 29.17
C ILE A 205 9.55 1.81 28.26
N GLU A 206 10.28 2.37 27.32
CA GLU A 206 11.20 1.68 26.42
C GLU A 206 12.58 1.60 27.07
N VAL A 207 13.20 0.42 26.99
CA VAL A 207 14.55 0.14 27.48
C VAL A 207 15.33 -0.64 26.43
N GLU A 208 16.64 -0.44 26.40
CA GLU A 208 17.55 -1.01 25.38
C GLU A 208 18.46 -2.11 25.96
N ASN A 209 18.49 -2.28 27.28
CA ASN A 209 19.31 -3.30 27.93
C ASN A 209 18.76 -3.74 29.30
N CYS A 210 19.30 -4.84 29.85
CA CYS A 210 18.84 -5.41 31.12
C CYS A 210 19.13 -4.51 32.35
N ALA A 211 20.09 -3.58 32.26
CA ALA A 211 20.38 -2.65 33.36
C ALA A 211 19.26 -1.59 33.48
N GLU A 212 18.86 -1.01 32.35
CA GLU A 212 17.70 -0.10 32.28
C GLU A 212 16.39 -0.80 32.66
N LEU A 213 16.21 -2.07 32.26
CA LEU A 213 15.07 -2.89 32.70
C LEU A 213 15.01 -2.96 34.24
N LEU A 214 16.13 -3.27 34.89
CA LEU A 214 16.20 -3.36 36.35
C LEU A 214 15.92 -2.00 37.02
N GLU A 215 16.44 -0.90 36.45
CA GLU A 215 16.17 0.45 36.93
C GLU A 215 14.67 0.80 36.80
N ALA A 216 14.06 0.51 35.64
CA ALA A 216 12.64 0.75 35.38
C ALA A 216 11.74 -0.06 36.33
N LEU A 217 12.06 -1.33 36.58
CA LEU A 217 11.35 -2.17 37.55
C LEU A 217 11.48 -1.62 38.97
N THR A 218 12.69 -1.22 39.37
CA THR A 218 12.95 -0.57 40.68
C THR A 218 12.22 0.77 40.81
N ALA A 219 12.00 1.46 39.69
CA ALA A 219 11.20 2.68 39.60
C ALA A 219 9.67 2.42 39.67
N GLY A 220 9.24 1.16 39.60
CA GLY A 220 7.84 0.75 39.63
C GLY A 220 7.13 0.88 38.28
N ALA A 221 7.85 0.69 37.18
CA ALA A 221 7.22 0.56 35.86
C ALA A 221 6.36 -0.72 35.83
N SER A 222 5.11 -0.60 35.38
CA SER A 222 4.17 -1.73 35.25
C SER A 222 4.11 -2.30 33.83
N MET A 223 4.68 -1.60 32.86
CA MET A 223 4.75 -2.02 31.47
C MET A 223 6.05 -1.55 30.83
N ILE A 224 6.79 -2.47 30.21
CA ILE A 224 8.13 -2.22 29.69
C ILE A 224 8.22 -2.75 28.26
N LEU A 225 8.76 -1.93 27.35
CA LEU A 225 9.06 -2.28 25.97
C LEU A 225 10.55 -2.59 25.86
N LEU A 226 10.88 -3.80 25.41
CA LEU A 226 12.24 -4.27 25.19
C LEU A 226 12.58 -4.04 23.71
N ASP A 227 13.36 -2.99 23.41
CA ASP A 227 13.65 -2.62 22.02
C ASP A 227 14.89 -3.33 21.48
N ASN A 228 14.72 -4.12 20.40
CA ASN A 228 15.78 -4.84 19.70
C ASN A 228 16.60 -5.82 20.57
N PHE A 229 16.00 -6.39 21.62
CA PHE A 229 16.63 -7.46 22.41
C PHE A 229 16.78 -8.75 21.59
N SER A 230 17.91 -9.43 21.74
CA SER A 230 18.09 -10.80 21.25
C SER A 230 17.23 -11.80 22.04
N LEU A 231 17.02 -13.01 21.51
CA LEU A 231 16.25 -14.04 22.21
C LEU A 231 16.82 -14.38 23.61
N ASP A 232 18.14 -14.38 23.76
CA ASP A 232 18.76 -14.64 25.06
C ASP A 232 18.57 -13.47 26.03
N GLN A 233 18.66 -12.24 25.54
CA GLN A 233 18.34 -11.06 26.34
C GLN A 233 16.86 -11.03 26.74
N LEU A 234 15.94 -11.45 25.86
CA LEU A 234 14.51 -11.53 26.18
C LEU A 234 14.21 -12.55 27.28
N ARG A 235 14.85 -13.74 27.23
CA ARG A 235 14.73 -14.75 28.30
C ARG A 235 15.29 -14.23 29.62
N GLU A 236 16.43 -13.56 29.57
CA GLU A 236 17.03 -12.95 30.74
C GLU A 236 16.15 -11.81 31.31
N ALA A 237 15.57 -10.99 30.44
CA ALA A 237 14.63 -9.93 30.81
C ALA A 237 13.38 -10.51 31.49
N ALA A 238 12.83 -11.61 30.97
CA ALA A 238 11.71 -12.31 31.60
C ALA A 238 12.09 -12.85 32.99
N ARG A 239 13.31 -13.39 33.15
CA ARG A 239 13.84 -13.86 34.43
C ARG A 239 14.01 -12.73 35.45
N ILE A 240 14.57 -11.59 35.03
CA ILE A 240 14.72 -10.38 35.87
C ILE A 240 13.36 -9.82 36.26
N ASN A 241 12.42 -9.77 35.32
CA ASN A 241 11.08 -9.24 35.55
C ASN A 241 10.29 -10.05 36.57
N ALA A 242 10.42 -11.37 36.60
CA ALA A 242 9.75 -12.25 37.56
C ALA A 242 8.22 -11.99 37.72
N GLY A 243 7.57 -11.47 36.67
CA GLY A 243 6.14 -11.13 36.66
C GLY A 243 5.77 -9.75 37.24
N HIS A 244 6.73 -8.88 37.55
CA HIS A 244 6.47 -7.54 38.11
C HIS A 244 5.82 -6.56 37.13
N ALA A 245 6.18 -6.64 35.85
CA ALA A 245 5.66 -5.80 34.78
C ALA A 245 5.22 -6.63 33.57
N VAL A 246 4.36 -6.05 32.74
CA VAL A 246 4.04 -6.57 31.41
C VAL A 246 5.19 -6.25 30.46
N LEU A 247 5.85 -7.28 29.93
CA LEU A 247 6.91 -7.13 28.95
C LEU A 247 6.35 -7.19 27.53
N GLU A 248 6.74 -6.23 26.72
CA GLU A 248 6.48 -6.18 25.29
C GLU A 248 7.80 -6.23 24.51
N ALA A 249 7.94 -7.17 23.58
CA ALA A 249 9.07 -7.19 22.66
C ALA A 249 8.79 -6.32 21.42
N SER A 250 9.79 -5.54 21.00
CA SER A 250 9.81 -4.73 19.78
C SER A 250 11.11 -4.93 19.01
N GLY A 251 11.05 -4.71 17.69
CA GLY A 251 12.22 -4.77 16.82
C GLY A 251 12.31 -6.08 16.02
N ASN A 252 12.53 -5.96 14.70
CA ASN A 252 12.79 -7.07 13.78
C ASN A 252 11.88 -8.32 13.93
N VAL A 253 10.58 -8.10 14.14
CA VAL A 253 9.58 -9.18 14.22
C VAL A 253 9.12 -9.59 12.81
N SER A 254 9.24 -10.88 12.51
CA SER A 254 8.77 -11.53 11.28
C SER A 254 7.96 -12.78 11.62
N LEU A 255 7.39 -13.45 10.62
CA LEU A 255 6.66 -14.71 10.85
C LEU A 255 7.58 -15.81 11.43
N GLU A 256 8.85 -15.79 11.04
CA GLU A 256 9.87 -16.75 11.47
C GLU A 256 10.34 -16.47 12.91
N THR A 257 10.45 -15.19 13.31
CA THR A 257 10.94 -14.81 14.65
C THR A 257 9.83 -14.72 15.69
N LEU A 258 8.57 -14.58 15.29
CA LEU A 258 7.42 -14.37 16.17
C LEU A 258 7.29 -15.43 17.27
N ARG A 259 7.33 -16.71 16.89
CA ARG A 259 7.12 -17.82 17.82
C ARG A 259 8.29 -17.99 18.80
N PRO A 260 9.56 -17.99 18.36
CA PRO A 260 10.70 -17.95 19.27
C PRO A 260 10.65 -16.79 20.27
N ILE A 261 10.24 -15.58 19.85
CA ILE A 261 10.07 -14.43 20.75
C ILE A 261 8.99 -14.72 21.80
N ALA A 262 7.85 -15.26 21.40
CA ALA A 262 6.74 -15.56 22.32
C ALA A 262 7.13 -16.57 23.41
N GLU A 263 8.04 -17.49 23.11
CA GLU A 263 8.52 -18.51 24.04
C GLU A 263 9.59 -17.99 25.02
N THR A 264 9.97 -16.72 24.93
CA THR A 264 10.94 -16.09 25.87
C THR A 264 10.33 -15.70 27.22
N GLY A 265 9.00 -15.62 27.30
CA GLY A 265 8.28 -15.20 28.51
C GLY A 265 7.78 -13.75 28.49
N VAL A 266 7.83 -13.06 27.33
CA VAL A 266 7.12 -11.78 27.13
C VAL A 266 5.62 -11.98 27.04
N GLN A 267 4.82 -10.96 27.35
CA GLN A 267 3.35 -11.04 27.28
C GLN A 267 2.81 -10.46 25.98
N ARG A 268 3.58 -9.56 25.35
CA ARG A 268 3.18 -8.84 24.13
C ARG A 268 4.31 -8.77 23.13
N ILE A 269 3.95 -8.71 21.85
CA ILE A 269 4.90 -8.48 20.74
C ILE A 269 4.31 -7.41 19.84
N SER A 270 4.97 -6.26 19.69
CA SER A 270 4.49 -5.20 18.80
C SER A 270 5.02 -5.34 17.38
N VAL A 271 4.10 -5.34 16.41
CA VAL A 271 4.41 -5.61 15.01
C VAL A 271 3.90 -4.46 14.14
N GLY A 272 4.81 -3.55 13.77
CA GLY A 272 4.47 -2.43 12.88
C GLY A 272 4.00 -2.87 11.48
N ALA A 273 4.46 -4.04 11.02
CA ALA A 273 4.09 -4.61 9.74
C ALA A 273 2.60 -4.93 9.62
N LEU A 274 1.86 -5.08 10.72
CA LEU A 274 0.41 -5.34 10.69
C LEU A 274 -0.36 -4.24 9.94
N THR A 275 0.08 -2.99 10.07
CA THR A 275 -0.67 -1.82 9.60
C THR A 275 0.09 -0.96 8.60
N LYS A 276 1.43 -0.98 8.61
CA LYS A 276 2.22 -0.19 7.64
C LYS A 276 2.43 -0.94 6.31
N ASP A 277 2.55 -2.27 6.36
CA ASP A 277 2.82 -3.11 5.20
C ASP A 277 1.53 -3.84 4.82
N VAL A 278 0.70 -3.19 4.00
CA VAL A 278 -0.61 -3.72 3.64
C VAL A 278 -0.58 -4.35 2.26
N LYS A 279 -0.99 -5.63 2.21
CA LYS A 279 -1.43 -6.28 0.98
C LYS A 279 -2.95 -6.36 1.05
N ALA A 280 -3.63 -5.62 0.17
CA ALA A 280 -5.08 -5.64 0.08
C ALA A 280 -5.56 -7.03 -0.36
N MET A 281 -6.69 -7.47 0.18
CA MET A 281 -7.31 -8.74 -0.20
C MET A 281 -7.95 -8.64 -1.60
N ASP A 282 -7.87 -9.69 -2.42
CA ASP A 282 -8.55 -9.68 -3.72
C ASP A 282 -10.05 -10.02 -3.58
N LEU A 283 -10.89 -9.02 -3.86
CA LEU A 283 -12.36 -9.10 -3.83
C LEU A 283 -12.95 -8.55 -5.12
N SER A 284 -14.07 -9.10 -5.58
CA SER A 284 -14.69 -8.69 -6.84
C SER A 284 -16.19 -8.50 -6.67
N MET A 285 -16.69 -7.34 -7.07
CA MET A 285 -18.12 -7.12 -7.28
C MET A 285 -18.47 -7.49 -8.73
N ARG A 286 -19.68 -8.02 -8.93
CA ARG A 286 -20.27 -8.23 -10.26
C ARG A 286 -21.75 -7.90 -10.23
N LEU A 287 -22.23 -7.17 -11.23
CA LEU A 287 -23.66 -7.05 -11.48
C LEU A 287 -24.23 -8.40 -11.91
N GLN A 288 -25.41 -8.72 -11.41
CA GLN A 288 -26.15 -9.91 -11.83
C GLN A 288 -26.89 -9.62 -13.13
N GLU A 289 -26.95 -10.61 -14.01
CA GLU A 289 -27.82 -10.53 -15.19
C GLU A 289 -29.27 -10.38 -14.72
N THR A 290 -29.95 -9.35 -15.21
CA THR A 290 -31.41 -9.30 -15.12
C THR A 290 -31.95 -10.47 -15.94
N THR A 291 -32.56 -11.46 -15.28
CA THR A 291 -33.42 -12.44 -15.94
C THR A 291 -34.63 -11.71 -16.52
N SER A 292 -34.51 -11.14 -17.71
CA SER A 292 -35.65 -10.76 -18.52
C SER A 292 -36.00 -11.92 -19.44
N ALA A 293 -37.22 -12.44 -19.32
CA ALA A 293 -37.87 -13.35 -20.27
C ALA A 293 -38.15 -12.70 -21.64
N ASN A 294 -37.30 -11.77 -22.07
CA ASN A 294 -37.33 -11.09 -23.36
C ASN A 294 -36.00 -10.33 -23.50
N LYS A 295 -34.91 -11.03 -23.82
CA LYS A 295 -33.88 -10.43 -24.66
C LYS A 295 -34.51 -10.37 -26.05
N PRO A 296 -34.63 -9.21 -26.72
CA PRO A 296 -34.73 -9.25 -28.16
C PRO A 296 -33.44 -9.92 -28.63
N SER A 297 -33.54 -11.18 -29.03
CA SER A 297 -32.53 -11.79 -29.87
C SER A 297 -32.43 -10.91 -31.11
N VAL A 298 -31.20 -10.71 -31.58
CA VAL A 298 -30.86 -10.01 -32.83
C VAL A 298 -30.40 -8.56 -32.61
N TRP A 299 -29.12 -8.41 -32.26
CA TRP A 299 -28.31 -7.40 -32.95
C TRP A 299 -28.05 -7.97 -34.36
N GLU A 300 -28.96 -7.75 -35.31
CA GLU A 300 -28.64 -7.93 -36.73
C GLU A 300 -27.75 -6.74 -37.08
N ILE A 301 -26.47 -6.89 -36.79
CA ILE A 301 -25.49 -5.96 -37.30
C ILE A 301 -25.30 -6.35 -38.76
N ASP A 302 -25.67 -5.44 -39.66
CA ASP A 302 -25.43 -5.61 -41.10
C ASP A 302 -23.94 -5.94 -41.31
N PRO A 303 -23.61 -7.12 -41.87
CA PRO A 303 -22.24 -7.50 -42.15
C PRO A 303 -21.49 -6.47 -43.02
N ALA A 304 -22.22 -5.69 -43.83
CA ALA A 304 -21.65 -4.61 -44.62
C ALA A 304 -21.22 -3.40 -43.75
N CYS A 305 -21.96 -3.08 -42.69
CA CYS A 305 -21.56 -2.04 -41.72
C CYS A 305 -20.31 -2.44 -40.95
N TRP A 306 -20.18 -3.72 -40.56
CA TRP A 306 -18.96 -4.23 -39.92
C TRP A 306 -17.78 -4.21 -40.87
N LYS A 307 -17.96 -4.65 -42.12
CA LYS A 307 -16.89 -4.67 -43.10
C LYS A 307 -16.39 -3.25 -43.42
N LYS A 308 -17.31 -2.31 -43.57
CA LYS A 308 -16.98 -0.89 -43.77
C LYS A 308 -16.30 -0.28 -42.54
N ALA A 309 -16.79 -0.55 -41.33
CA ALA A 309 -16.15 -0.07 -40.10
C ALA A 309 -14.78 -0.69 -39.86
N LEU A 310 -14.58 -1.97 -40.24
CA LEU A 310 -13.30 -2.65 -40.17
C LEU A 310 -12.34 -2.07 -41.21
N GLU A 311 -12.78 -1.87 -42.45
CA GLU A 311 -11.98 -1.23 -43.51
C GLU A 311 -11.60 0.22 -43.14
N GLU A 312 -12.53 0.99 -42.55
CA GLU A 312 -12.26 2.35 -42.04
C GLU A 312 -11.36 2.37 -40.80
N SER A 313 -11.47 1.35 -39.93
CA SER A 313 -10.59 1.18 -38.76
C SER A 313 -9.18 0.77 -39.18
N THR A 314 -9.05 -0.18 -40.11
CA THR A 314 -7.75 -0.61 -40.64
C THR A 314 -7.10 0.53 -41.42
N ALA A 315 -7.85 1.31 -42.20
CA ALA A 315 -7.32 2.50 -42.86
C ALA A 315 -6.91 3.59 -41.85
N ARG A 316 -7.65 3.78 -40.75
CA ARG A 316 -7.26 4.68 -39.65
C ARG A 316 -6.03 4.20 -38.91
N GLU A 317 -5.94 2.91 -38.59
CA GLU A 317 -4.79 2.29 -37.94
C GLU A 317 -3.55 2.34 -38.84
N GLU A 318 -3.70 2.14 -40.15
CA GLU A 318 -2.60 2.28 -41.12
C GLU A 318 -2.16 3.75 -41.25
N GLN A 319 -3.10 4.70 -41.23
CA GLN A 319 -2.80 6.13 -41.29
C GLN A 319 -2.16 6.63 -39.99
N GLU A 320 -2.65 6.18 -38.83
CA GLU A 320 -2.10 6.49 -37.51
C GLU A 320 -0.74 5.79 -37.31
N ALA A 321 -0.56 4.56 -37.81
CA ALA A 321 0.74 3.89 -37.87
C ALA A 321 1.71 4.60 -38.82
N ALA A 322 1.25 5.15 -39.95
CA ALA A 322 2.07 5.94 -40.86
C ALA A 322 2.45 7.30 -40.27
N GLU A 323 1.55 7.96 -39.53
CA GLU A 323 1.82 9.21 -38.80
C GLU A 323 2.74 8.98 -37.60
N ILE A 324 2.56 7.87 -36.86
CA ILE A 324 3.48 7.43 -35.79
C ILE A 324 4.83 7.02 -36.37
N ALA A 325 4.88 6.36 -37.54
CA ALA A 325 6.13 6.02 -38.22
C ALA A 325 6.84 7.27 -38.75
N ALA A 326 6.10 8.26 -39.28
CA ALA A 326 6.65 9.55 -39.71
C ALA A 326 7.12 10.40 -38.51
N SER A 327 6.38 10.39 -37.40
CA SER A 327 6.73 11.05 -36.14
C SER A 327 7.92 10.37 -35.43
N ARG A 328 8.01 9.03 -35.50
CA ARG A 328 9.16 8.25 -35.03
C ARG A 328 10.37 8.48 -35.94
N ALA A 329 10.22 8.52 -37.26
CA ALA A 329 11.33 8.83 -38.18
C ALA A 329 11.88 10.25 -37.97
N ALA A 330 11.04 11.23 -37.62
CA ALA A 330 11.44 12.61 -37.33
C ALA A 330 12.12 12.81 -35.96
N ARG A 331 12.12 11.81 -35.06
CA ARG A 331 12.70 11.90 -33.71
C ARG A 331 13.99 11.09 -33.50
N ASN A 332 14.56 10.51 -34.56
CA ASN A 332 15.37 9.30 -34.36
C ASN A 332 16.81 9.29 -34.86
N ASN A 333 17.51 10.42 -34.74
CA ASN A 333 18.95 10.40 -34.48
C ASN A 333 19.28 11.65 -33.66
N GLN A 334 19.58 11.49 -32.37
CA GLN A 334 20.18 12.58 -31.59
C GLN A 334 21.70 12.46 -31.70
N TYR A 335 22.32 13.57 -32.10
CA TYR A 335 23.74 13.68 -32.38
C TYR A 335 24.38 14.54 -31.30
N PHE A 336 25.45 14.05 -30.70
CA PHE A 336 26.14 14.75 -29.61
C PHE A 336 27.65 14.77 -29.83
N THR A 337 28.33 15.68 -29.16
CA THR A 337 29.74 15.55 -28.80
C THR A 337 29.86 15.32 -27.31
N VAL A 338 30.77 14.45 -26.89
CA VAL A 338 31.13 14.30 -25.48
C VAL A 338 32.65 14.37 -25.36
N ASN A 339 33.16 15.42 -24.72
CA ASN A 339 34.59 15.78 -24.74
C ASN A 339 35.13 15.79 -26.18
N ASP A 340 34.48 16.57 -27.07
CA ASP A 340 34.80 16.70 -28.51
C ASP A 340 34.64 15.43 -29.38
N ARG A 341 34.22 14.30 -28.81
CA ARG A 341 34.06 13.04 -29.54
C ARG A 341 32.62 12.90 -30.06
N PRO A 342 32.40 12.69 -31.38
CA PRO A 342 31.05 12.49 -31.92
C PRO A 342 30.39 11.19 -31.40
N VAL A 343 29.17 11.31 -30.89
CA VAL A 343 28.33 10.22 -30.37
C VAL A 343 26.93 10.30 -30.98
N LYS A 344 26.37 9.17 -31.41
CA LYS A 344 24.99 9.11 -31.91
C LYS A 344 24.19 7.99 -31.25
N PHE A 345 22.90 8.26 -31.06
CA PHE A 345 21.93 7.30 -30.56
C PHE A 345 21.28 6.52 -31.69
N VAL A 346 21.11 5.21 -31.51
CA VAL A 346 20.46 4.34 -32.48
C VAL A 346 19.39 3.52 -31.76
N ILE A 347 18.15 3.57 -32.24
CA ILE A 347 17.09 2.70 -31.75
C ILE A 347 17.22 1.32 -32.39
N MET A 348 17.18 0.30 -31.55
CA MET A 348 17.25 -1.11 -31.92
C MET A 348 15.84 -1.65 -32.29
N PRO A 349 15.75 -2.72 -33.10
CA PRO A 349 14.46 -3.27 -33.54
C PRO A 349 13.53 -3.74 -32.41
N ASP A 350 14.07 -4.04 -31.23
CA ASP A 350 13.34 -4.45 -30.02
C ASP A 350 12.81 -3.26 -29.20
N GLY A 351 13.01 -2.03 -29.68
CA GLY A 351 12.65 -0.80 -28.98
C GLY A 351 13.69 -0.34 -27.95
N GLY A 352 14.82 -1.05 -27.81
CA GLY A 352 15.97 -0.62 -27.02
C GLY A 352 16.75 0.52 -27.69
N MET A 353 17.65 1.16 -26.93
CA MET A 353 18.51 2.24 -27.42
C MET A 353 19.98 1.85 -27.25
N ASP A 354 20.78 2.09 -28.29
CA ASP A 354 22.22 1.86 -28.31
C ASP A 354 22.96 3.19 -28.58
N VAL A 355 24.21 3.25 -28.15
CA VAL A 355 25.06 4.44 -28.25
C VAL A 355 26.32 4.12 -29.03
N LEU A 356 26.53 4.83 -30.13
CA LEU A 356 27.70 4.67 -30.98
C LEU A 356 28.61 5.90 -30.86
N ALA A 357 29.86 5.69 -30.42
CA ALA A 357 30.87 6.73 -30.32
C ALA A 357 31.95 6.56 -31.41
N LEU A 358 32.35 7.64 -32.06
CA LEU A 358 33.38 7.61 -33.12
C LEU A 358 34.75 7.29 -32.51
N ASN A 359 35.35 6.15 -32.79
CA ASN A 359 36.70 5.84 -32.35
C ASN A 359 37.73 6.73 -33.05
N MET A 360 38.41 7.57 -32.26
CA MET A 360 39.36 8.56 -32.75
C MET A 360 40.67 7.95 -33.30
N ARG A 361 40.86 6.62 -33.24
CA ARG A 361 42.01 5.93 -33.85
C ARG A 361 41.64 5.25 -35.17
N SER A 362 40.46 4.62 -35.24
CA SER A 362 40.01 3.90 -36.43
C SER A 362 39.14 4.74 -37.37
N GLY A 363 38.52 5.82 -36.88
CA GLY A 363 37.55 6.61 -37.63
C GLY A 363 36.20 5.91 -37.84
N GLU A 364 35.99 4.77 -37.18
CA GLU A 364 34.75 3.98 -37.21
C GLU A 364 33.91 4.19 -35.95
N PHE A 365 32.61 3.93 -36.05
CA PHE A 365 31.71 4.01 -34.90
C PHE A 365 31.69 2.68 -34.15
N GLU A 366 31.89 2.75 -32.85
CA GLU A 366 31.88 1.58 -31.97
C GLU A 366 30.82 1.77 -30.87
N ARG A 367 30.24 0.65 -30.42
CA ARG A 367 29.27 0.65 -29.31
C ARG A 367 29.99 1.03 -28.01
N ASP A 368 29.52 2.08 -27.35
CA ASP A 368 30.09 2.55 -26.09
C ASP A 368 28.98 3.08 -25.17
N MET A 369 28.41 2.17 -24.38
CA MET A 369 27.33 2.46 -23.43
C MET A 369 27.77 3.39 -22.29
N GLY A 370 29.08 3.62 -22.09
CA GLY A 370 29.59 4.54 -21.08
C GLY A 370 29.18 6.00 -21.33
N TYR A 371 28.89 6.35 -22.59
CA TYR A 371 28.44 7.69 -22.98
C TYR A 371 26.95 7.92 -22.74
N LEU A 372 26.14 6.85 -22.65
CA LEU A 372 24.70 6.95 -22.39
C LEU A 372 24.41 7.78 -21.12
N THR A 373 25.11 7.48 -20.03
CA THR A 373 24.92 8.18 -18.75
C THR A 373 25.36 9.64 -18.87
N ARG A 374 26.45 9.92 -19.58
CA ARG A 374 27.00 11.29 -19.71
C ARG A 374 26.10 12.18 -20.57
N CYS A 375 25.59 11.68 -21.69
CA CYS A 375 24.68 12.42 -22.56
C CYS A 375 23.33 12.67 -21.88
N VAL A 376 22.75 11.66 -21.21
CA VAL A 376 21.44 11.78 -20.58
C VAL A 376 21.49 12.66 -19.33
N CYS A 377 22.52 12.49 -18.50
CA CYS A 377 22.65 13.23 -17.24
C CYS A 377 23.38 14.57 -17.37
N HIS A 378 23.85 14.94 -18.57
CA HIS A 378 24.62 16.16 -18.85
C HIS A 378 25.86 16.33 -17.95
N GLU A 379 26.59 15.24 -17.71
CA GLU A 379 27.84 15.27 -16.93
C GLU A 379 29.06 15.44 -17.86
N GLY A 380 29.70 16.62 -17.82
CA GLY A 380 30.89 16.96 -18.62
C GLY A 380 30.60 17.91 -19.79
N ASP A 381 31.58 18.12 -20.68
CA ASP A 381 31.40 18.90 -21.92
C ASP A 381 30.61 18.07 -22.94
N VAL A 382 29.29 18.26 -22.95
CA VAL A 382 28.34 17.61 -23.85
C VAL A 382 27.58 18.66 -24.64
N ASP A 383 27.69 18.64 -25.97
CA ASP A 383 26.92 19.50 -26.86
C ASP A 383 26.00 18.67 -27.76
N GLU A 384 24.75 19.12 -27.92
CA GLU A 384 23.81 18.56 -28.88
C GLU A 384 24.04 19.22 -30.26
N LEU A 385 24.09 18.41 -31.31
CA LEU A 385 24.30 18.85 -32.69
C LEU A 385 23.10 18.46 -33.55
N ASP A 386 22.86 19.25 -34.60
CA ASP A 386 22.07 18.77 -35.72
C ASP A 386 22.89 17.78 -36.57
N GLU A 387 22.20 17.05 -37.44
CA GLU A 387 22.82 16.02 -38.28
C GLU A 387 23.92 16.58 -39.20
N ALA A 388 23.73 17.79 -39.73
CA ALA A 388 24.66 18.38 -40.67
C ALA A 388 25.99 18.76 -39.99
N ALA A 389 25.91 19.44 -38.84
CA ALA A 389 27.06 19.79 -38.02
C ALA A 389 27.79 18.55 -37.49
N PHE A 390 27.04 17.51 -37.12
CA PHE A 390 27.61 16.23 -36.69
C PHE A 390 28.41 15.57 -37.81
N LEU A 391 27.87 15.48 -39.02
CA LEU A 391 28.54 14.86 -40.17
C LEU A 391 29.79 15.63 -40.59
N GLU A 392 29.74 16.96 -40.60
CA GLU A 392 30.90 17.81 -40.88
C GLU A 392 32.04 17.55 -39.88
N ARG A 393 31.71 17.42 -38.60
CA ARG A 393 32.68 17.12 -37.54
C ARG A 393 33.31 15.74 -37.70
N VAL A 394 32.52 14.72 -38.01
CA VAL A 394 33.00 13.35 -38.27
C VAL A 394 33.95 13.33 -39.48
N GLU A 395 33.61 14.06 -40.54
CA GLU A 395 34.42 14.13 -41.76
C GLU A 395 35.75 14.86 -41.51
N ALA A 396 35.75 15.96 -40.74
CA ALA A 396 36.96 16.64 -40.32
C ALA A 396 37.91 15.70 -39.55
N ILE A 397 37.39 14.95 -38.58
CA ILE A 397 38.18 13.99 -37.79
C ILE A 397 38.76 12.88 -38.68
N ARG A 398 37.97 12.33 -39.61
CA ARG A 398 38.45 11.30 -40.54
C ARG A 398 39.55 11.81 -41.46
N LYS A 399 39.43 13.07 -41.91
CA LYS A 399 40.43 13.73 -42.74
C LYS A 399 41.74 13.92 -41.99
N ASP A 400 41.69 14.36 -40.73
CA ASP A 400 42.86 14.51 -39.87
C ASP A 400 43.56 13.17 -39.62
N LEU A 401 42.80 12.10 -39.40
CA LEU A 401 43.35 10.74 -39.23
C LEU A 401 44.01 10.21 -40.50
N SER A 402 43.46 10.52 -41.68
CA SER A 402 44.06 10.12 -42.96
C SER A 402 45.32 10.92 -43.33
N ALA A 403 45.55 12.07 -42.68
CA ALA A 403 46.69 12.96 -42.93
C ALA A 403 47.85 12.77 -41.93
N ALA A 404 47.67 11.93 -40.89
CA ALA A 404 48.71 11.57 -39.94
C ALA A 404 49.59 10.43 -40.53
N PRO A 405 50.94 10.54 -40.50
CA PRO A 405 51.85 9.56 -41.11
C PRO A 405 51.90 8.19 -40.40
#